data_AF-A0AAU5TBA8-F1
#
_entry.id   AF-A0AAU5TBA8-F1
#
_cell.length_a   1.000
_cell.length_b   1.000
_cell.length_c   1.000
_cell.angle_alpha   90.00
_cell.angle_beta   90.00
_cell.angle_gamma   90.00
#
_symmetry.space_group_name_H-M   'P 1'
#
loop_
_entity.id
_entity.type
_entity.pdbx_description
1 polymer ?
#
loop_
_entity_poly.entity_id
_entity_poly.type
_entity_poly.pdbx_seq_one_letter_code
_entity_poly.pdbx_strand_id
1 'polypeptide(L)'
;MAHVLGRGHRRCCGRLDHLREVALELGARPATGTLSHLARRMAAADIDTSHFGGMGQGSVGLPFSPEELAAAAASSDSVRGTARALEMPDDGRSRAALGKALRRHGIDTSHFRNARSAVPEEALRAAVPGATSYADLLRALALDFTEVNRRRVRRRVTQLGLDVSHFARRPWAAARAVAPKAVAPGVLTLQPEGSARINRARLHSALQQVGVPYACAGCGNPGEWLGRSLTLQIDHVSGDWLDNRRENLRYLCPNCHALTDTWCRKPRSNSVAPRGRAAVD
;
A
#
# COMPACT_ATOMS: atom_id res chain seq x y z
N MET A 1 -25.29 0.46 27.88
CA MET A 1 -26.20 1.51 28.37
C MET A 1 -25.39 2.36 29.35
N ALA A 2 -24.81 3.44 28.85
CA ALA A 2 -25.34 4.81 28.99
C ALA A 2 -24.99 5.41 30.36
N HIS A 3 -23.77 5.94 30.52
CA HIS A 3 -23.45 6.91 31.58
C HIS A 3 -22.06 7.56 31.39
N VAL A 4 -21.81 8.27 30.28
CA VAL A 4 -20.80 9.35 30.25
C VAL A 4 -21.21 10.41 29.21
N LEU A 5 -22.35 11.05 29.41
CA LEU A 5 -22.71 12.27 28.66
C LEU A 5 -23.28 13.27 29.65
N GLY A 6 -22.40 14.01 30.31
CA GLY A 6 -22.78 14.97 31.33
C GLY A 6 -21.76 16.09 31.44
N ARG A 7 -22.01 17.15 30.66
CA ARG A 7 -21.52 18.53 30.85
C ARG A 7 -20.06 18.80 30.47
N GLY A 8 -19.85 19.66 29.47
CA GLY A 8 -18.72 20.59 29.48
C GLY A 8 -17.82 20.73 28.24
N HIS A 9 -18.05 20.07 27.10
CA HIS A 9 -17.09 20.10 25.97
C HIS A 9 -17.48 21.01 24.78
N ARG A 10 -18.35 22.01 24.98
CA ARG A 10 -18.66 22.99 23.92
C ARG A 10 -17.76 24.24 23.94
N ARG A 11 -16.71 24.29 24.76
CA ARG A 11 -15.84 25.48 24.89
C ARG A 11 -14.33 25.21 24.94
N CYS A 12 -13.85 24.03 24.52
CA CYS A 12 -12.39 23.77 24.57
C CYS A 12 -11.57 24.40 23.44
N CYS A 13 -12.18 24.82 22.32
CA CYS A 13 -11.41 25.39 21.20
C CYS A 13 -11.32 26.92 21.19
N GLY A 14 -11.91 27.64 22.16
CA GLY A 14 -11.95 29.11 22.15
C GLY A 14 -10.60 29.83 22.36
N ARG A 15 -9.48 29.11 22.34
CA ARG A 15 -8.14 29.64 22.62
C ARG A 15 -7.02 28.95 21.83
N LEU A 16 -7.35 28.09 20.87
CA LEU A 16 -6.37 27.39 20.04
C LEU A 16 -6.52 27.90 18.61
N ASP A 17 -5.46 28.50 18.07
CA ASP A 17 -5.50 29.17 16.77
C ASP A 17 -5.05 28.24 15.63
N HIS A 18 -4.50 27.07 15.98
CA HIS A 18 -4.03 26.07 15.01
C HIS A 18 -4.36 24.61 15.41
N LEU A 19 -4.70 23.78 14.42
CA LEU A 19 -4.86 22.31 14.60
C LEU A 19 -3.63 21.62 15.19
N ARG A 20 -2.45 22.21 15.03
CA ARG A 20 -1.22 21.74 15.65
C ARG A 20 -1.34 21.76 17.16
N GLU A 21 -1.95 22.80 17.73
CA GLU A 21 -2.16 22.95 19.16
C GLU A 21 -3.25 22.01 19.64
N VAL A 22 -4.32 21.84 18.86
CA VAL A 22 -5.34 20.81 19.11
C VAL A 22 -4.72 19.42 19.17
N ALA A 23 -3.81 19.08 18.26
CA ALA A 23 -3.11 17.79 18.29
C ALA A 23 -2.25 17.64 19.55
N LEU A 24 -1.52 18.69 19.95
CA LEU A 24 -0.68 18.68 21.15
C LEU A 24 -1.51 18.54 22.44
N GLU A 25 -2.64 19.25 22.53
CA GLU A 25 -3.55 19.19 23.67
C GLU A 25 -4.21 17.80 23.79
N LEU A 26 -4.47 17.16 22.65
CA LEU A 26 -4.96 15.78 22.60
C LEU A 26 -3.85 14.73 22.80
N GLY A 27 -2.62 15.15 23.14
CA GLY A 27 -1.47 14.26 23.35
C GLY A 27 -0.99 13.55 22.07
N ALA A 28 -1.40 14.02 20.90
CA ALA A 28 -1.07 13.43 19.61
C ALA A 28 0.10 14.16 18.95
N ARG A 29 0.98 13.41 18.28
CA ARG A 29 2.06 14.01 17.49
C ARG A 29 1.47 14.79 16.30
N PRO A 30 1.78 16.09 16.14
CA PRO A 30 1.26 16.90 15.02
C PRO A 30 1.97 16.53 13.72
N ALA A 31 1.53 15.45 13.09
CA ALA A 31 1.94 15.01 11.76
C ALA A 31 0.83 15.28 10.74
N THR A 32 1.17 15.38 9.45
CA THR A 32 0.21 15.68 8.36
C THR A 32 -1.02 14.77 8.39
N GLY A 33 -0.84 13.47 8.68
CA GLY A 33 -1.93 12.51 8.82
C GLY A 33 -2.82 12.77 10.04
N THR A 34 -2.23 13.06 11.20
CA THR A 34 -2.96 13.40 12.44
C THR A 34 -3.81 14.64 12.25
N LEU A 35 -3.22 15.71 11.70
CA LEU A 35 -3.93 16.98 11.45
C LEU A 35 -5.08 16.79 10.45
N SER A 36 -4.86 15.99 9.39
CA SER A 36 -5.91 15.66 8.41
C SER A 36 -7.02 14.78 9.00
N HIS A 37 -6.71 13.91 9.97
CA HIS A 37 -7.69 13.11 10.68
C HIS A 37 -8.54 13.99 11.61
N LEU A 38 -7.91 14.87 12.38
CA LEU A 38 -8.59 15.83 13.26
C LEU A 38 -9.51 16.75 12.47
N ALA A 39 -9.03 17.33 11.35
CA ALA A 39 -9.84 18.14 10.45
C ALA A 39 -11.13 17.44 10.00
N ARG A 40 -11.02 16.19 9.53
CA ARG A 40 -12.18 15.39 9.08
C ARG A 40 -13.15 15.09 10.22
N ARG A 41 -12.64 14.81 11.42
CA ARG A 41 -13.46 14.50 12.59
C ARG A 41 -14.20 15.73 13.11
N MET A 42 -13.57 16.89 13.08
CA MET A 42 -14.20 18.17 13.43
C MET A 42 -15.30 18.55 12.44
N ALA A 43 -15.05 18.39 11.13
CA ALA A 43 -16.08 18.60 10.10
C ALA A 43 -17.27 17.63 10.23
N ALA A 44 -17.01 16.34 10.49
CA ALA A 44 -18.05 15.34 10.71
C ALA A 44 -18.87 15.57 11.99
N ALA A 45 -18.33 16.34 12.94
CA ALA A 45 -18.97 16.68 14.20
C ALA A 45 -19.60 18.09 14.20
N ASP A 46 -19.61 18.76 13.04
CA ASP A 46 -20.13 20.13 12.86
C ASP A 46 -19.51 21.15 13.84
N ILE A 47 -18.21 20.99 14.12
CA ILE A 47 -17.45 21.90 14.96
C ILE A 47 -16.95 23.05 14.07
N ASP A 48 -17.31 24.29 14.42
CA ASP A 48 -16.80 25.47 13.72
C ASP A 48 -15.27 25.55 13.85
N THR A 49 -14.61 25.48 12.71
CA THR A 49 -13.15 25.51 12.59
C THR A 49 -12.63 26.74 11.83
N SER A 50 -13.50 27.72 11.55
CA SER A 50 -13.19 28.92 10.77
C SER A 50 -12.10 29.81 11.38
N HIS A 51 -11.93 29.76 12.70
CA HIS A 51 -10.88 30.48 13.43
C HIS A 51 -9.50 29.83 13.30
N PHE A 52 -9.40 28.54 12.92
CA PHE A 52 -8.10 27.90 12.72
C PHE A 52 -7.44 28.42 11.45
N GLY A 53 -6.34 29.17 11.61
CA GLY A 53 -5.56 29.69 10.49
C GLY A 53 -5.08 28.55 9.59
N GLY A 54 -5.73 28.40 8.43
CA GLY A 54 -5.38 27.39 7.41
C GLY A 54 -6.42 26.28 7.19
N MET A 55 -7.51 26.22 7.95
CA MET A 55 -8.68 25.40 7.59
C MET A 55 -9.78 26.29 7.06
N GLY A 56 -10.00 26.24 5.74
CA GLY A 56 -11.13 26.96 5.12
C GLY A 56 -10.80 28.30 4.48
N GLN A 57 -9.52 28.67 4.30
CA GLN A 57 -9.20 29.68 3.29
C GLN A 57 -9.34 29.06 1.89
N GLY A 58 -10.58 28.98 1.42
CA GLY A 58 -10.86 28.98 -0.01
C GLY A 58 -10.14 30.19 -0.59
N SER A 59 -9.03 29.94 -1.29
CA SER A 59 -8.17 30.94 -1.95
C SER A 59 -8.37 32.37 -1.45
N VAL A 60 -7.64 32.77 -0.41
CA VAL A 60 -7.26 34.19 -0.37
C VAL A 60 -6.60 34.44 -1.72
N GLY A 61 -7.28 35.24 -2.56
CA GLY A 61 -6.72 35.65 -3.84
C GLY A 61 -5.34 36.21 -3.57
N LEU A 62 -4.38 35.96 -4.45
CA LEU A 62 -3.14 36.69 -4.32
C LEU A 62 -3.47 38.19 -4.39
N PRO A 63 -2.78 39.06 -3.62
CA PRO A 63 -3.02 40.49 -3.60
C PRO A 63 -2.46 41.17 -4.86
N PHE A 64 -2.58 40.50 -6.01
CA PHE A 64 -2.12 40.96 -7.31
C PHE A 64 -3.30 40.97 -8.27
N SER A 65 -3.41 42.05 -9.01
CA SER A 65 -4.34 42.17 -10.12
C SER A 65 -4.01 41.17 -11.23
N PRO A 66 -4.98 40.81 -12.09
CA PRO A 66 -4.73 39.98 -13.26
C PRO A 66 -3.65 40.56 -14.19
N GLU A 67 -3.55 41.88 -14.28
CA GLU A 67 -2.57 42.60 -15.09
C GLU A 67 -1.14 42.43 -14.54
N GLU A 68 -0.96 42.60 -13.22
CA GLU A 68 0.32 42.37 -12.55
C GLU A 68 0.77 40.90 -12.69
N LEU A 69 -0.16 39.97 -12.52
CA LEU A 69 0.10 38.54 -12.72
C LEU A 69 0.51 38.23 -14.17
N ALA A 70 -0.14 38.86 -15.15
CA ALA A 70 0.17 38.67 -16.57
C ALA A 70 1.54 39.27 -16.93
N ALA A 71 1.85 40.48 -16.45
CA ALA A 71 3.14 41.13 -16.68
C ALA A 71 4.29 40.31 -16.07
N ALA A 72 4.13 39.81 -14.84
CA ALA A 72 5.12 38.97 -14.19
C ALA A 72 5.27 37.58 -14.84
N ALA A 73 4.19 37.02 -15.40
CA ALA A 73 4.26 35.79 -16.17
C ALA A 73 4.97 36.01 -17.52
N ALA A 74 4.71 37.12 -18.19
CA ALA A 74 5.33 37.46 -19.48
C ALA A 74 6.84 37.72 -19.35
N SER A 75 7.30 38.32 -18.24
CA SER A 75 8.73 38.56 -17.97
C SER A 75 9.49 37.34 -17.44
N SER A 76 8.82 36.22 -17.25
CA SER A 76 9.37 35.01 -16.64
C SER A 76 9.21 33.78 -17.52
N ASP A 77 10.01 32.76 -17.22
CA ASP A 77 10.03 31.47 -17.93
C ASP A 77 9.57 30.29 -17.04
N SER A 78 9.05 30.59 -15.86
CA SER A 78 8.62 29.59 -14.87
C SER A 78 7.77 30.23 -13.77
N VAL A 79 6.92 29.43 -13.12
CA VAL A 79 6.14 29.86 -11.94
C VAL A 79 7.05 30.38 -10.81
N ARG A 80 8.27 29.83 -10.69
CA ARG A 80 9.28 30.30 -9.73
C ARG A 80 9.81 31.68 -10.12
N GLY A 81 10.07 31.91 -11.40
CA GLY A 81 10.44 33.23 -11.92
C GLY A 81 9.34 34.25 -11.68
N THR A 82 8.08 33.89 -11.98
CA THR A 82 6.92 34.76 -11.74
C THR A 82 6.76 35.09 -10.26
N ALA A 83 6.99 34.13 -9.35
CA ALA A 83 6.97 34.39 -7.92
C ALA A 83 8.06 35.41 -7.51
N ARG A 84 9.27 35.32 -8.09
CA ARG A 84 10.34 36.30 -7.84
C ARG A 84 10.01 37.69 -8.37
N ALA A 85 9.42 37.77 -9.56
CA ALA A 85 9.00 39.04 -10.17
C ALA A 85 7.89 39.75 -9.37
N LEU A 86 7.07 38.97 -8.66
CA LEU A 86 6.03 39.46 -7.74
C LEU A 86 6.50 39.59 -6.29
N GLU A 87 7.81 39.44 -6.04
CA GLU A 87 8.41 39.47 -4.69
C GLU A 87 7.77 38.50 -3.69
N MET A 88 7.22 37.39 -4.20
CA MET A 88 6.60 36.36 -3.39
C MET A 88 7.64 35.42 -2.77
N PRO A 89 7.38 34.87 -1.58
CA PRO A 89 8.21 33.83 -1.00
C PRO A 89 8.36 32.61 -1.91
N ASP A 90 9.59 32.08 -2.03
CA ASP A 90 9.90 30.91 -2.86
C ASP A 90 9.61 29.58 -2.12
N ASP A 91 8.38 29.44 -1.64
CA ASP A 91 7.90 28.24 -0.98
C ASP A 91 6.83 27.50 -1.81
N GLY A 92 6.56 26.24 -1.43
CA GLY A 92 5.62 25.38 -2.16
C GLY A 92 4.17 25.87 -2.14
N ARG A 93 3.75 26.52 -1.05
CA ARG A 93 2.40 27.05 -0.87
C ARG A 93 2.19 28.29 -1.75
N SER A 94 3.15 29.22 -1.72
CA SER A 94 3.15 30.44 -2.54
C SER A 94 3.12 30.12 -4.04
N ARG A 95 3.96 29.18 -4.50
CA ARG A 95 3.95 28.71 -5.90
C ARG A 95 2.65 27.98 -6.29
N ALA A 96 2.04 27.23 -5.38
CA ALA A 96 0.77 26.56 -5.64
C ALA A 96 -0.40 27.55 -5.75
N ALA A 97 -0.44 28.57 -4.89
CA ALA A 97 -1.41 29.65 -4.93
C ALA A 97 -1.28 30.46 -6.23
N LEU A 98 -0.05 30.83 -6.61
CA LEU A 98 0.26 31.51 -7.86
C LEU A 98 -0.16 30.70 -9.08
N GLY A 99 0.17 29.42 -9.14
CA GLY A 99 -0.28 28.54 -10.22
C GLY A 99 -1.80 28.44 -10.32
N LYS A 100 -2.55 28.53 -9.20
CA LYS A 100 -4.01 28.56 -9.21
C LYS A 100 -4.55 29.90 -9.72
N ALA A 101 -3.93 31.01 -9.32
CA ALA A 101 -4.30 32.35 -9.77
C ALA A 101 -4.10 32.51 -11.29
N LEU A 102 -2.92 32.14 -11.81
CA LEU A 102 -2.62 32.18 -13.25
C LEU A 102 -3.66 31.41 -14.09
N ARG A 103 -3.99 30.18 -13.67
CA ARG A 103 -5.02 29.37 -14.35
C ARG A 103 -6.42 29.97 -14.25
N ARG A 104 -6.77 30.56 -13.11
CA ARG A 104 -8.09 31.17 -12.89
C ARG A 104 -8.30 32.37 -13.81
N HIS A 105 -7.25 33.17 -14.02
CA HIS A 105 -7.30 34.36 -14.87
C HIS A 105 -6.99 34.07 -16.35
N GLY A 106 -6.77 32.80 -16.72
CA GLY A 106 -6.48 32.42 -18.11
C GLY A 106 -5.16 32.98 -18.65
N ILE A 107 -4.21 33.31 -17.77
CA ILE A 107 -2.92 33.89 -18.16
C ILE A 107 -2.10 32.80 -18.86
N ASP A 108 -1.55 33.12 -20.03
CA ASP A 108 -0.71 32.19 -20.79
C ASP A 108 0.61 31.93 -20.05
N THR A 109 0.92 30.65 -19.87
CA THR A 109 2.16 30.15 -19.27
C THR A 109 2.79 29.06 -20.13
N SER A 110 2.40 28.97 -21.41
CA SER A 110 2.87 27.94 -22.34
C SER A 110 4.36 28.05 -22.63
N HIS A 111 4.92 29.27 -22.60
CA HIS A 111 6.33 29.58 -22.79
C HIS A 111 7.23 29.18 -21.61
N PHE A 112 6.66 28.76 -20.47
CA PHE A 112 7.46 28.35 -19.33
C PHE A 112 8.28 27.09 -19.65
N ARG A 113 9.56 27.05 -19.26
CA ARG A 113 10.47 25.92 -19.51
C ARG A 113 9.96 24.56 -19.03
N ASN A 114 9.14 24.58 -17.98
CA ASN A 114 8.52 23.38 -17.40
C ASN A 114 6.98 23.38 -17.57
N ALA A 115 6.47 24.12 -18.56
CA ALA A 115 5.06 24.09 -18.92
C ALA A 115 4.71 22.65 -19.29
N ARG A 116 3.78 22.06 -18.54
CA ARG A 116 3.30 20.71 -18.87
C ARG A 116 2.37 20.85 -20.05
N SER A 117 2.75 20.35 -21.23
CA SER A 117 1.89 20.35 -22.43
C SER A 117 0.53 19.79 -22.08
N ALA A 118 -0.51 20.62 -22.10
CA ALA A 118 -1.86 20.19 -21.78
C ALA A 118 -2.27 19.10 -22.77
N VAL A 119 -3.00 18.07 -22.32
CA VAL A 119 -3.62 17.12 -23.25
C VAL A 119 -4.75 17.89 -23.93
N PRO A 120 -4.65 18.24 -25.23
CA PRO A 120 -5.65 19.07 -25.87
C PRO A 120 -6.97 18.30 -25.91
N GLU A 121 -8.05 18.93 -25.50
CA GLU A 121 -9.37 18.31 -25.46
C GLU A 121 -9.83 17.89 -26.86
N GLU A 122 -9.66 18.78 -27.83
CA GLU A 122 -10.06 18.56 -29.23
C GLU A 122 -9.27 17.40 -29.86
N ALA A 123 -7.94 17.42 -29.70
CA ALA A 123 -7.08 16.34 -30.19
C ALA A 123 -7.43 14.99 -29.55
N LEU A 124 -7.79 14.98 -28.26
CA LEU A 124 -8.20 13.77 -27.56
C LEU A 124 -9.56 13.25 -28.05
N ARG A 125 -10.53 14.14 -28.30
CA ARG A 125 -11.83 13.75 -28.89
C ARG A 125 -11.68 13.15 -30.29
N ALA A 126 -10.83 13.75 -31.12
CA ALA A 126 -10.55 13.25 -32.46
C ALA A 126 -9.81 11.90 -32.45
N ALA A 127 -8.93 11.67 -31.48
CA ALA A 127 -8.09 10.45 -31.42
C ALA A 127 -8.81 9.22 -30.83
N VAL A 128 -9.78 9.40 -29.92
CA VAL A 128 -10.44 8.28 -29.22
C VAL A 128 -11.15 7.28 -30.15
N PRO A 129 -11.93 7.70 -31.17
CA PRO A 129 -12.61 6.77 -32.06
C PRO A 129 -11.66 5.86 -32.86
N GLY A 130 -10.47 6.35 -33.23
CA GLY A 130 -9.48 5.60 -34.00
C GLY A 130 -8.48 4.80 -33.16
N ALA A 131 -8.48 4.98 -31.83
CA ALA A 131 -7.56 4.32 -30.92
C ALA A 131 -8.14 2.99 -30.40
N THR A 132 -7.30 1.96 -30.32
CA THR A 132 -7.67 0.67 -29.69
C THR A 132 -7.06 0.51 -28.30
N SER A 133 -6.17 1.43 -27.91
CA SER A 133 -5.49 1.41 -26.62
C SER A 133 -5.02 2.81 -26.19
N TYR A 134 -4.68 2.95 -24.90
CA TYR A 134 -4.01 4.16 -24.41
C TYR A 134 -2.63 4.38 -25.03
N ALA A 135 -1.97 3.33 -25.55
CA ALA A 135 -0.72 3.50 -26.29
C ALA A 135 -0.98 4.17 -27.64
N ASP A 136 -2.07 3.81 -28.31
CA ASP A 136 -2.50 4.44 -29.57
C ASP A 136 -2.86 5.91 -29.36
N LEU A 137 -3.56 6.22 -28.26
CA LEU A 137 -3.83 7.61 -27.89
C LEU A 137 -2.56 8.42 -27.68
N LEU A 138 -1.57 7.88 -26.97
CA LEU A 138 -0.31 8.59 -26.76
C LEU A 138 0.41 8.85 -28.10
N ARG A 139 0.40 7.88 -29.02
CA ARG A 139 0.95 8.03 -30.37
C ARG A 139 0.21 9.08 -31.19
N ALA A 140 -1.13 9.03 -31.21
CA ALA A 140 -1.98 9.97 -31.93
C ALA A 140 -1.84 11.41 -31.41
N LEU A 141 -1.56 11.57 -30.10
CA LEU A 141 -1.32 12.86 -29.47
C LEU A 141 0.14 13.33 -29.53
N ALA A 142 1.01 12.60 -30.23
CA ALA A 142 2.46 12.85 -30.27
C ALA A 142 3.09 13.02 -28.87
N LEU A 143 2.62 12.22 -27.89
CA LEU A 143 3.14 12.20 -26.53
C LEU A 143 4.03 10.98 -26.32
N ASP A 144 5.13 11.18 -25.59
CA ASP A 144 6.03 10.07 -25.22
C ASP A 144 5.30 8.99 -24.43
N PHE A 145 5.70 7.74 -24.68
CA PHE A 145 5.21 6.57 -23.97
C PHE A 145 5.79 6.51 -22.55
N THR A 146 5.18 7.26 -21.63
CA THR A 146 5.54 7.28 -20.21
C THR A 146 4.32 7.02 -19.33
N GLU A 147 4.54 6.44 -18.14
CA GLU A 147 3.47 6.21 -17.17
C GLU A 147 2.81 7.53 -16.72
N VAL A 148 3.58 8.62 -16.66
CA VAL A 148 3.07 9.96 -16.35
C VAL A 148 2.09 10.42 -17.42
N ASN A 149 2.45 10.35 -18.71
CA ASN A 149 1.56 10.75 -19.80
C ASN A 149 0.32 9.84 -19.87
N ARG A 150 0.49 8.53 -19.67
CA ARG A 150 -0.61 7.57 -19.62
C ARG A 150 -1.63 7.91 -18.53
N ARG A 151 -1.19 8.25 -17.32
CA ARG A 151 -2.08 8.67 -16.22
C ARG A 151 -2.81 9.97 -16.53
N ARG A 152 -2.13 10.92 -17.18
CA ARG A 152 -2.70 12.21 -17.56
C ARG A 152 -3.80 12.06 -18.61
N VAL A 153 -3.53 11.31 -19.68
CA VAL A 153 -4.53 11.01 -20.72
C VAL A 153 -5.72 10.26 -20.12
N ARG A 154 -5.49 9.26 -19.27
CA ARG A 154 -6.55 8.55 -18.53
C ARG A 154 -7.45 9.48 -17.74
N ARG A 155 -6.84 10.35 -16.91
CA ARG A 155 -7.59 11.34 -16.13
C ARG A 155 -8.41 12.26 -17.04
N ARG A 156 -7.84 12.71 -18.16
CA ARG A 156 -8.52 13.63 -19.08
C ARG A 156 -9.69 12.96 -19.81
N VAL A 157 -9.52 11.72 -20.26
CA VAL A 157 -10.60 10.88 -20.82
C VAL A 157 -11.76 10.77 -19.83
N THR A 158 -11.49 10.44 -18.56
CA THR A 158 -12.52 10.34 -17.52
C THR A 158 -13.21 11.68 -17.25
N GLN A 159 -12.47 12.78 -17.19
CA GLN A 159 -13.04 14.12 -16.97
C GLN A 159 -13.97 14.57 -18.09
N LEU A 160 -13.71 14.14 -19.32
CA LEU A 160 -14.49 14.50 -20.50
C LEU A 160 -15.62 13.51 -20.81
N GLY A 161 -15.72 12.41 -20.05
CA GLY A 161 -16.72 11.36 -20.29
C GLY A 161 -16.59 10.66 -21.64
N LEU A 162 -15.37 10.56 -22.18
CA LEU A 162 -15.15 9.92 -23.49
C LEU A 162 -15.28 8.39 -23.36
N ASP A 163 -16.03 7.77 -24.26
CA ASP A 163 -16.16 6.32 -24.30
C ASP A 163 -14.85 5.68 -24.80
N VAL A 164 -14.31 4.79 -23.98
CA VAL A 164 -13.11 3.98 -24.27
C VAL A 164 -13.38 2.50 -23.99
N SER A 165 -14.66 2.10 -23.97
CA SER A 165 -15.07 0.71 -23.75
C SER A 165 -14.55 -0.23 -24.84
N HIS A 166 -14.38 0.27 -26.06
CA HIS A 166 -13.80 -0.43 -27.21
C HIS A 166 -12.29 -0.64 -27.10
N PHE A 167 -11.61 -0.02 -26.12
CA PHE A 167 -10.17 -0.24 -25.94
C PHE A 167 -9.96 -1.70 -25.56
N ALA A 168 -9.23 -2.41 -26.42
CA ALA A 168 -8.99 -3.83 -26.29
C ALA A 168 -8.32 -4.10 -24.93
N ARG A 169 -9.12 -4.57 -23.97
CA ARG A 169 -8.60 -5.29 -22.83
C ARG A 169 -8.07 -6.58 -23.42
N ARG A 170 -6.76 -6.69 -23.65
CA ARG A 170 -6.17 -8.02 -23.59
C ARG A 170 -6.57 -8.55 -22.21
N PRO A 171 -7.44 -9.58 -22.09
CA PRO A 171 -7.38 -10.35 -20.86
C PRO A 171 -5.91 -10.69 -20.72
N TRP A 172 -5.33 -10.49 -19.53
CA TRP A 172 -4.03 -11.09 -19.26
C TRP A 172 -4.20 -12.53 -19.67
N ALA A 173 -3.62 -12.91 -20.82
CA ALA A 173 -3.93 -14.16 -21.49
C ALA A 173 -3.81 -15.20 -20.40
N ALA A 174 -4.93 -15.85 -20.05
CA ALA A 174 -5.03 -16.72 -18.88
C ALA A 174 -3.75 -17.51 -18.84
N ALA A 175 -2.84 -17.14 -17.92
CA ALA A 175 -1.43 -17.48 -18.06
C ALA A 175 -1.42 -18.98 -18.25
N ARG A 176 -1.00 -19.45 -19.43
CA ARG A 176 -1.18 -20.83 -19.88
C ARG A 176 -0.75 -21.69 -18.71
N ALA A 177 -1.71 -22.35 -18.04
CA ALA A 177 -1.48 -22.89 -16.71
C ALA A 177 -0.31 -23.86 -16.80
N VAL A 178 0.87 -23.42 -16.40
CA VAL A 178 2.04 -24.27 -16.39
C VAL A 178 1.74 -25.26 -15.28
N ALA A 179 1.64 -26.54 -15.64
CA ALA A 179 1.45 -27.60 -14.67
C ALA A 179 2.52 -27.41 -13.57
N PRO A 180 2.12 -27.30 -12.29
CA PRO A 180 3.09 -27.08 -11.22
C PRO A 180 4.10 -28.22 -11.23
N LYS A 181 5.39 -27.87 -11.13
CA LYS A 181 6.47 -28.86 -11.05
C LYS A 181 6.20 -29.81 -9.87
N ALA A 182 6.49 -31.10 -10.05
CA ALA A 182 6.34 -32.08 -8.99
C ALA A 182 7.21 -31.68 -7.78
N VAL A 183 6.57 -31.42 -6.64
CA VAL A 183 7.22 -30.97 -5.40
C VAL A 183 7.68 -32.16 -4.57
N ALA A 184 6.90 -33.25 -4.56
CA ALA A 184 7.12 -34.41 -3.70
C ALA A 184 8.51 -35.08 -3.83
N PRO A 185 9.04 -35.34 -5.04
CA PRO A 185 10.32 -36.07 -5.17
C PRO A 185 11.53 -35.37 -4.54
N GLY A 186 11.51 -34.03 -4.45
CA GLY A 186 12.59 -33.26 -3.82
C GLY A 186 12.32 -32.83 -2.38
N VAL A 187 11.11 -33.07 -1.87
CA VAL A 187 10.70 -32.66 -0.52
C VAL A 187 10.54 -33.86 0.41
N LEU A 188 10.00 -34.99 -0.07
CA LEU A 188 9.75 -36.18 0.75
C LEU A 188 10.99 -37.09 0.81
N THR A 189 12.12 -36.51 1.20
CA THR A 189 13.42 -37.20 1.27
C THR A 189 14.12 -36.86 2.58
N LEU A 190 15.10 -37.70 2.94
CA LEU A 190 16.05 -37.37 3.99
C LEU A 190 16.95 -36.23 3.50
N GLN A 191 16.98 -35.14 4.26
CA GLN A 191 17.82 -33.98 3.97
C GLN A 191 19.24 -34.20 4.51
N PRO A 192 20.28 -33.72 3.82
CA PRO A 192 21.64 -33.72 4.35
C PRO A 192 21.76 -32.95 5.66
N GLU A 193 22.70 -33.34 6.52
CA GLU A 193 23.01 -32.65 7.77
C GLU A 193 23.34 -31.16 7.52
N GLY A 194 22.83 -30.27 8.38
CA GLY A 194 22.97 -28.82 8.22
C GLY A 194 22.00 -28.17 7.20
N SER A 195 21.12 -28.93 6.55
CA SER A 195 20.08 -28.36 5.68
C SER A 195 19.11 -27.48 6.44
N ALA A 196 18.60 -26.42 5.79
CA ALA A 196 17.58 -25.56 6.36
C ALA A 196 16.20 -26.25 6.41
N ARG A 197 15.36 -25.89 7.40
CA ARG A 197 14.08 -26.56 7.60
C ARG A 197 13.16 -26.28 6.42
N ILE A 198 12.65 -27.35 5.81
CA ILE A 198 11.70 -27.21 4.71
C ILE A 198 10.45 -26.48 5.22
N ASN A 199 10.01 -25.48 4.45
CA ASN A 199 8.82 -24.72 4.77
C ASN A 199 7.57 -25.64 4.81
N ARG A 200 6.74 -25.46 5.84
CA ARG A 200 5.49 -26.25 6.05
C ARG A 200 4.61 -26.34 4.80
N ALA A 201 4.52 -25.27 4.00
CA ALA A 201 3.68 -25.23 2.81
C ALA A 201 4.19 -26.20 1.73
N ARG A 202 5.51 -26.35 1.61
CA ARG A 202 6.12 -27.31 0.67
C ARG A 202 5.86 -28.75 1.10
N LEU A 203 5.99 -29.05 2.39
CA LEU A 203 5.65 -30.37 2.94
C LEU A 203 4.17 -30.69 2.72
N HIS A 204 3.29 -29.72 2.98
CA HIS A 204 1.86 -29.87 2.75
C HIS A 204 1.53 -30.17 1.28
N SER A 205 2.09 -29.41 0.35
CA SER A 205 1.92 -29.64 -1.09
C SER A 205 2.46 -31.00 -1.52
N ALA A 206 3.62 -31.41 -0.99
CA ALA A 206 4.21 -32.71 -1.29
C ALA A 206 3.35 -33.88 -0.78
N LEU A 207 2.82 -33.79 0.44
CA LEU A 207 1.92 -34.79 1.02
C LEU A 207 0.60 -34.89 0.22
N GLN A 208 0.00 -33.76 -0.15
CA GLN A 208 -1.19 -33.77 -1.02
C GLN A 208 -0.91 -34.38 -2.39
N GLN A 209 0.25 -34.08 -2.97
CA GLN A 209 0.63 -34.60 -4.27
C GLN A 209 0.76 -36.14 -4.28
N VAL A 210 1.20 -36.75 -3.18
CA VAL A 210 1.28 -38.21 -3.03
C VAL A 210 0.01 -38.83 -2.43
N GLY A 211 -1.08 -38.07 -2.32
CA GLY A 211 -2.39 -38.57 -1.92
C GLY A 211 -2.55 -38.83 -0.42
N VAL A 212 -1.78 -38.15 0.44
CA VAL A 212 -1.99 -38.26 1.89
C VAL A 212 -3.32 -37.59 2.28
N PRO A 213 -4.26 -38.31 2.91
CA PRO A 213 -5.50 -37.71 3.37
C PRO A 213 -5.21 -36.60 4.39
N TYR A 214 -5.92 -35.47 4.26
CA TYR A 214 -5.86 -34.38 5.24
C TYR A 214 -6.71 -34.72 6.46
N ALA A 215 -6.23 -35.67 7.26
CA ALA A 215 -6.88 -36.12 8.48
C ALA A 215 -5.85 -36.37 9.58
N CYS A 216 -6.23 -36.09 10.82
CA CYS A 216 -5.37 -36.33 11.98
C CYS A 216 -5.11 -37.83 12.15
N ALA A 217 -3.83 -38.23 12.18
CA ALA A 217 -3.44 -39.63 12.37
C ALA A 217 -3.80 -40.18 13.77
N GLY A 218 -3.94 -39.31 14.78
CA GLY A 218 -4.34 -39.71 16.13
C GLY A 218 -5.86 -39.95 16.29
N CYS A 219 -6.69 -38.97 15.93
CA CYS A 219 -8.14 -39.02 16.18
C CYS A 219 -9.02 -39.03 14.93
N GLY A 220 -8.44 -39.02 13.72
CA GLY A 220 -9.19 -39.01 12.46
C GLY A 220 -9.83 -37.67 12.08
N ASN A 221 -9.67 -36.61 12.87
CA ASN A 221 -10.27 -35.29 12.58
C ASN A 221 -9.87 -34.80 11.16
N PRO A 222 -10.83 -34.46 10.29
CA PRO A 222 -10.59 -34.08 8.89
C PRO A 222 -10.11 -32.62 8.69
N GLY A 223 -9.72 -31.93 9.75
CA GLY A 223 -9.41 -30.50 9.73
C GLY A 223 -10.63 -29.61 9.99
N GLU A 224 -11.51 -30.02 10.91
CA GLU A 224 -12.69 -29.25 11.33
C GLU A 224 -12.85 -29.24 12.85
N TRP A 225 -13.23 -28.08 13.39
CA TRP A 225 -13.59 -27.91 14.80
C TRP A 225 -14.73 -26.90 14.94
N LEU A 226 -15.84 -27.30 15.57
CA LEU A 226 -17.03 -26.46 15.78
C LEU A 226 -17.57 -25.81 14.47
N GLY A 227 -17.61 -26.57 13.37
CA GLY A 227 -18.08 -26.06 12.08
C GLY A 227 -17.08 -25.13 11.36
N ARG A 228 -15.84 -25.01 11.85
CA ARG A 228 -14.80 -24.15 11.29
C ARG A 228 -13.58 -24.96 10.88
N SER A 229 -12.90 -24.52 9.83
CA SER A 229 -11.66 -25.16 9.38
C SER A 229 -10.58 -25.09 10.47
N LEU A 230 -10.03 -26.25 10.80
CA LEU A 230 -8.94 -26.44 11.72
C LEU A 230 -7.69 -26.86 10.93
N THR A 231 -6.62 -26.07 11.04
CA THR A 231 -5.34 -26.41 10.43
C THR A 231 -4.70 -27.57 11.17
N LEU A 232 -4.57 -28.72 10.51
CA LEU A 232 -3.75 -29.83 10.97
C LEU A 232 -2.26 -29.47 10.83
N GLN A 233 -1.48 -29.84 11.83
CA GLN A 233 -0.04 -29.66 11.91
C GLN A 233 0.67 -30.87 11.30
N ILE A 234 1.84 -30.65 10.69
CA ILE A 234 2.69 -31.74 10.19
C ILE A 234 3.68 -32.08 11.31
N ASP A 235 3.62 -33.32 11.77
CA ASP A 235 4.49 -33.90 12.79
C ASP A 235 5.46 -34.90 12.16
N HIS A 236 6.68 -34.91 12.68
CA HIS A 236 7.71 -35.88 12.36
C HIS A 236 7.68 -36.97 13.43
N VAL A 237 7.38 -38.21 13.06
CA VAL A 237 7.24 -39.34 14.01
C VAL A 237 8.52 -39.54 14.82
N SER A 238 9.68 -39.42 14.18
CA SER A 238 10.99 -39.49 14.84
C SER A 238 11.37 -38.23 15.64
N GLY A 239 10.69 -37.11 15.39
CA GLY A 239 11.09 -35.78 15.86
C GLY A 239 12.27 -35.15 15.10
N ASP A 240 12.85 -35.86 14.14
CA ASP A 240 13.89 -35.33 13.25
C ASP A 240 13.27 -34.60 12.05
N TRP A 241 13.55 -33.31 11.94
CA TRP A 241 13.03 -32.43 10.90
C TRP A 241 13.81 -32.52 9.58
N LEU A 242 14.98 -33.17 9.57
CA LEU A 242 15.72 -33.49 8.36
C LEU A 242 15.11 -34.69 7.63
N ASP A 243 14.49 -35.62 8.34
CA ASP A 243 13.82 -36.78 7.76
C ASP A 243 12.40 -36.45 7.29
N ASN A 244 12.27 -35.94 6.07
CA ASN A 244 10.97 -35.60 5.48
C ASN A 244 10.35 -36.75 4.67
N ARG A 245 10.88 -37.98 4.77
CA ARG A 245 10.30 -39.13 4.08
C ARG A 245 8.85 -39.33 4.48
N ARG A 246 8.02 -39.80 3.54
CA ARG A 246 6.56 -39.90 3.70
C ARG A 246 6.15 -40.66 4.95
N GLU A 247 6.84 -41.76 5.24
CA GLU A 247 6.64 -42.63 6.39
C GLU A 247 6.92 -41.95 7.74
N ASN A 248 7.79 -40.93 7.76
CA ASN A 248 8.10 -40.17 8.97
C ASN A 248 7.15 -38.97 9.18
N LEU A 249 6.31 -38.63 8.21
CA LEU A 249 5.41 -37.48 8.28
C LEU A 249 3.96 -37.91 8.53
N ARG A 250 3.28 -37.20 9.43
CA ARG A 250 1.84 -37.35 9.68
C ARG A 250 1.16 -36.01 9.94
N TYR A 251 -0.13 -35.93 9.61
CA TYR A 251 -0.97 -34.82 10.04
C TYR A 251 -1.49 -35.09 11.45
N LEU A 252 -1.44 -34.09 12.33
CA LEU A 252 -2.05 -34.13 13.67
C LEU A 252 -2.85 -32.86 13.92
N CYS A 253 -4.01 -32.98 14.57
CA CYS A 253 -4.69 -31.80 15.10
C CYS A 253 -3.91 -31.24 16.29
N PRO A 254 -4.10 -29.96 16.68
CA PRO A 254 -3.35 -29.36 17.79
C PRO A 254 -3.47 -30.13 19.11
N ASN A 255 -4.62 -30.77 19.36
CA ASN A 255 -4.84 -31.55 20.57
C ASN A 255 -4.05 -32.86 20.57
N CYS A 256 -4.05 -33.61 19.46
CA CYS A 256 -3.27 -34.85 19.36
C CYS A 256 -1.77 -34.55 19.26
N HIS A 257 -1.37 -33.45 18.63
CA HIS A 257 0.04 -33.08 18.55
C HIS A 257 0.61 -32.72 19.93
N ALA A 258 -0.18 -32.08 20.80
CA ALA A 258 0.23 -31.80 22.17
C ALA A 258 0.51 -33.05 23.02
N LEU A 259 0.07 -34.23 22.58
CA LEU A 259 0.27 -35.51 23.26
C LEU A 259 1.50 -36.29 22.73
N THR A 260 2.21 -35.79 21.71
CA THR A 260 3.37 -36.52 21.18
C THR A 260 4.57 -36.37 22.10
N ASP A 261 5.40 -37.41 22.16
CA ASP A 261 6.64 -37.37 22.95
C ASP A 261 7.60 -36.28 22.46
N THR A 262 7.49 -35.87 21.20
CA THR A 262 8.31 -34.86 20.52
C THR A 262 7.81 -33.43 20.73
N TRP A 263 6.62 -33.25 21.33
CA TRP A 263 6.00 -31.95 21.54
C TRP A 263 6.83 -31.07 22.48
N CYS A 264 7.08 -29.81 22.07
CA CYS A 264 7.81 -28.81 22.85
C CYS A 264 9.20 -29.23 23.39
N ARG A 265 9.84 -30.26 22.81
CA ARG A 265 11.21 -30.62 23.22
C ARG A 265 12.15 -29.44 23.00
N LYS A 266 12.87 -29.06 24.06
CA LYS A 266 14.04 -28.18 23.92
C LYS A 266 15.03 -28.85 22.97
N PRO A 267 15.74 -28.08 22.11
CA PRO A 267 16.83 -28.65 21.33
C PRO A 267 17.75 -29.40 22.29
N ARG A 268 18.17 -30.61 21.92
CA ARG A 268 19.19 -31.33 22.69
C ARG A 268 20.40 -30.39 22.76
N SER A 269 20.67 -29.82 23.94
CA SER A 269 21.98 -29.23 24.18
C SER A 269 22.97 -30.36 23.89
N ASN A 270 23.86 -30.18 22.93
CA ASN A 270 25.00 -31.07 22.77
C ASN A 270 25.64 -31.21 24.15
N SER A 271 25.45 -32.37 24.79
CA SER A 271 26.16 -32.73 26.00
C SER A 271 27.63 -32.82 25.58
N VAL A 272 28.37 -31.75 25.83
CA VAL A 272 29.82 -31.76 25.79
C VAL A 272 30.25 -32.93 26.66
N ALA A 273 30.90 -33.91 26.07
CA ALA A 273 31.43 -35.07 26.77
C ALA A 273 32.27 -34.60 27.97
N PRO A 274 32.19 -35.27 29.13
CA PRO A 274 33.01 -34.90 30.27
C PRO A 274 34.48 -35.03 29.87
N ARG A 275 35.24 -33.93 29.96
CA ARG A 275 36.69 -33.96 29.80
C ARG A 275 37.25 -34.86 30.89
N GLY A 276 37.90 -35.94 30.49
CA GLY A 276 38.60 -36.84 31.41
C GLY A 276 39.57 -36.05 32.28
N ARG A 277 39.51 -36.28 33.59
CA ARG A 277 40.58 -35.86 34.50
C ARG A 277 41.78 -36.75 34.23
N ALA A 278 42.90 -36.15 33.83
CA ALA A 278 44.19 -36.80 33.86
C ALA A 278 44.51 -37.17 35.32
N ALA A 279 44.80 -38.43 35.57
CA ALA A 279 45.43 -38.88 36.80
C ALA A 279 46.84 -38.29 36.83
N VAL A 280 47.17 -37.66 37.96
CA VAL A 280 48.54 -37.31 38.34
C VAL A 280 49.08 -38.53 39.09
N ASP A 281 50.17 -39.10 38.58
CA ASP A 281 51.08 -39.95 39.34
C ASP A 281 52.07 -39.07 40.11
#